data_AF-A0A822VNA1-F1
#
_entry.id   AF-A0A822VNA1-F1
#
_cell.length_a   1.000
_cell.length_b   1.000
_cell.length_c   1.000
_cell.angle_alpha   90.00
_cell.angle_beta   90.00
_cell.angle_gamma   90.00
#
_symmetry.space_group_name_H-M   'P 1'
#
loop_
_entity.id
_entity.type
_entity.pdbx_description
1 polymer ?
#
loop_
_entity_poly.entity_id
_entity_poly.type
_entity_poly.pdbx_seq_one_letter_code
_entity_poly.pdbx_strand_id
1 'polypeptide(L)'
;MSKELSKGLNIFFQNGENNNKKYIIDTNYLLNIFSLEDGSKYFEALKKSSEKLYIPFIVWLELCYNVEKKITGTNSELISYQNYLNKLEKQKAELQITDLKPKISDIFNQSIIKDTDKKSERHKKSINEIFNKINTKEVQEILVNLNNTIKDSIEEWEKNEAVATCKEIESHIEETKKRFEELQRLISEESILVGNKYSDDQLENFLKECRFREKLNIPPGNSDEDLEKDGVKRWGSLSIPAKYGDMLVWLEMLDIAQTDNNKDIEYILVSDDVEKDDWLHPKTNKLFPEMRIEFFSKTEAQVSHLTSKDFIKQITEKDVIEEEDVERDAVKSNIPNSETKQNTSAFDELVSDKSEIIDFKDYFEDYSKDDTVIVPARSTGFREVFLGENRWYSIRMKDERIKYIKYIAAYQTYPKSEITYIAEVDDIIDSPYASGKKMILFKSQARKLKKSIPLGTDTNAFQGPRYTKINNLLNADNTDDIFRKED
;
A
#
# COMPACT_ATOMS: atom_id res chain seq x y z
N MET A 1 -18.97 -7.38 42.90
CA MET A 1 -18.94 -6.02 42.31
C MET A 1 -20.20 -5.30 42.74
N SER A 2 -20.08 -4.16 43.45
CA SER A 2 -21.25 -3.44 43.99
C SER A 2 -22.08 -2.84 42.84
N LYS A 3 -23.39 -2.66 43.07
CA LYS A 3 -24.31 -1.98 42.14
C LYS A 3 -23.85 -0.56 41.75
N GLU A 4 -23.00 0.07 42.57
CA GLU A 4 -22.39 1.37 42.30
C GLU A 4 -21.20 1.25 41.32
N LEU A 5 -20.36 0.21 41.48
CA LEU A 5 -19.31 -0.10 40.51
C LEU A 5 -19.88 -0.41 39.12
N SER A 6 -21.02 -1.11 39.05
CA SER A 6 -21.70 -1.35 37.76
C SER A 6 -22.33 -0.09 37.16
N LYS A 7 -22.78 0.88 37.98
CA LYS A 7 -23.28 2.17 37.49
C LYS A 7 -22.15 3.07 36.99
N GLY A 8 -21.02 3.10 37.71
CA GLY A 8 -19.82 3.82 37.28
C GLY A 8 -19.25 3.24 35.97
N LEU A 9 -19.15 1.91 35.86
CA LEU A 9 -18.73 1.24 34.62
C LEU A 9 -19.72 1.47 33.46
N ASN A 10 -21.04 1.52 33.71
CA ASN A 10 -22.01 1.83 32.67
C ASN A 10 -21.84 3.25 32.08
N ILE A 11 -21.32 4.22 32.84
CA ILE A 11 -20.99 5.56 32.31
C ILE A 11 -19.80 5.50 31.35
N PHE A 12 -18.84 4.59 31.58
CA PHE A 12 -17.68 4.39 30.69
C PHE A 12 -17.99 3.59 29.41
N PHE A 13 -19.14 2.92 29.34
CA PHE A 13 -19.52 2.04 28.23
C PHE A 13 -20.87 2.37 27.57
N GLN A 14 -21.57 3.40 28.05
CA GLN A 14 -22.69 3.97 27.31
C GLN A 14 -22.11 4.72 26.12
N ASN A 15 -22.29 4.15 24.92
CA ASN A 15 -22.33 4.94 23.70
C ASN A 15 -23.42 5.99 23.95
N GLY A 16 -23.04 7.26 24.12
CA GLY A 16 -24.03 8.31 24.30
C GLY A 16 -25.01 8.24 23.12
N GLU A 17 -26.30 8.10 23.39
CA GLU A 17 -27.37 8.34 22.41
C GLU A 17 -27.44 9.85 22.02
N ASN A 18 -26.37 10.62 22.27
CA ASN A 18 -26.30 12.04 21.98
C ASN A 18 -25.84 12.25 20.53
N ASN A 19 -26.68 12.91 19.75
CA ASN A 19 -26.45 13.22 18.33
C ASN A 19 -25.31 14.22 18.06
N ASN A 20 -24.61 14.72 19.08
CA ASN A 20 -23.60 15.77 18.94
C ASN A 20 -22.18 15.18 18.89
N LYS A 21 -21.58 15.20 17.70
CA LYS A 21 -20.27 14.61 17.40
C LYS A 21 -19.32 15.69 16.93
N LYS A 22 -18.07 15.63 17.38
CA LYS A 22 -16.96 16.44 16.87
C LYS A 22 -15.87 15.51 16.35
N TYR A 23 -15.56 15.63 15.07
CA TYR A 23 -14.61 14.75 14.38
C TYR A 23 -13.24 15.39 14.36
N ILE A 24 -12.26 14.69 14.91
CA ILE A 24 -10.86 15.11 14.94
C ILE A 24 -10.14 14.39 13.81
N ILE A 25 -9.63 15.15 12.85
CA ILE A 25 -9.09 14.60 11.61
C ILE A 25 -7.58 14.38 11.76
N ASP A 26 -7.13 13.18 11.38
CA ASP A 26 -5.72 12.83 11.25
C ASP A 26 -5.11 13.28 9.91
N THR A 27 -3.79 13.41 9.85
CA THR A 27 -3.04 13.80 8.64
C THR A 27 -3.29 12.83 7.49
N ASN A 28 -3.35 11.52 7.75
CA ASN A 28 -3.57 10.52 6.70
C ASN A 28 -4.90 10.70 5.97
N TYR A 29 -5.96 11.04 6.71
CA TYR A 29 -7.26 11.35 6.12
C TYR A 29 -7.15 12.53 5.14
N LEU A 30 -6.47 13.61 5.55
CA LEU A 30 -6.27 14.79 4.69
C LEU A 30 -5.39 14.47 3.48
N LEU A 31 -4.36 13.64 3.62
CA LEU A 31 -3.51 13.25 2.51
C LEU A 31 -4.26 12.40 1.47
N ASN A 32 -5.22 11.58 1.91
CA ASN A 32 -6.04 10.76 1.03
C ASN A 32 -6.98 11.59 0.14
N ILE A 33 -7.35 12.82 0.54
CA ILE A 33 -8.08 13.79 -0.31
C ILE A 33 -7.33 14.07 -1.62
N PHE A 34 -6.01 14.01 -1.59
CA PHE A 34 -5.14 14.30 -2.73
C PHE A 34 -4.67 13.04 -3.47
N SER A 35 -5.27 11.88 -3.19
CA SER A 35 -5.01 10.61 -3.88
C SER A 35 -5.84 10.45 -5.16
N LEU A 36 -5.28 9.73 -6.15
CA LEU A 36 -5.89 9.46 -7.45
C LEU A 36 -7.15 8.59 -7.34
N GLU A 37 -7.08 7.48 -6.60
CA GLU A 37 -8.11 6.43 -6.64
C GLU A 37 -9.45 6.85 -6.01
N ASP A 38 -9.43 7.65 -4.94
CA ASP A 38 -10.65 7.91 -4.14
C ASP A 38 -10.71 9.30 -3.50
N GLY A 39 -9.80 10.23 -3.84
CA GLY A 39 -9.68 11.51 -3.13
C GLY A 39 -10.95 12.37 -3.10
N SER A 40 -11.80 12.30 -4.13
CA SER A 40 -13.10 13.00 -4.13
C SER A 40 -14.01 12.54 -3.00
N LYS A 41 -14.06 11.24 -2.69
CA LYS A 41 -14.96 10.70 -1.65
C LYS A 41 -14.57 11.23 -0.26
N TYR A 42 -13.27 11.28 0.03
CA TYR A 42 -12.75 11.87 1.25
C TYR A 42 -13.11 13.35 1.37
N PHE A 43 -12.99 14.08 0.25
CA PHE A 43 -13.29 15.51 0.22
C PHE A 43 -14.79 15.80 0.38
N GLU A 44 -15.66 15.03 -0.26
CA GLU A 44 -17.11 15.17 -0.10
C GLU A 44 -17.55 14.90 1.34
N ALA A 45 -17.05 13.83 1.97
CA ALA A 45 -17.35 13.56 3.37
C ALA A 45 -16.85 14.67 4.31
N LEU A 46 -15.66 15.23 4.04
CA LEU A 46 -15.13 16.38 4.77
C LEU A 46 -16.02 17.61 4.63
N LYS A 47 -16.48 17.94 3.42
CA LYS A 47 -17.37 19.08 3.18
C LYS A 47 -18.71 18.93 3.89
N LYS A 48 -19.33 17.75 3.82
CA LYS A 48 -20.64 17.48 4.46
C LYS A 48 -20.60 17.53 5.98
N SER A 49 -19.42 17.37 6.57
CA SER A 49 -19.23 17.36 8.02
C SER A 49 -18.48 18.59 8.53
N SER A 50 -18.22 19.59 7.68
CA SER A 50 -17.33 20.72 7.94
C SER A 50 -17.52 21.36 9.32
N GLU A 51 -18.75 21.73 9.67
CA GLU A 51 -19.10 22.40 10.94
C GLU A 51 -18.78 21.58 12.20
N LYS A 52 -18.63 20.25 12.04
CA LYS A 52 -18.33 19.31 13.12
C LYS A 52 -16.86 18.87 13.12
N LEU A 53 -16.05 19.34 12.18
CA LEU A 53 -14.65 18.97 12.07
C LEU A 53 -13.75 19.88 12.87
N TYR A 54 -12.71 19.28 13.44
CA TYR A 54 -11.55 19.97 13.97
C TYR A 54 -10.28 19.32 13.42
N ILE A 55 -9.40 20.15 12.85
CA ILE A 55 -8.08 19.73 12.40
C ILE A 55 -7.06 20.24 13.41
N PRO A 56 -6.36 19.37 14.17
CA PRO A 56 -5.29 19.79 15.07
C PRO A 56 -4.23 20.63 14.34
N PHE A 57 -3.64 21.61 15.02
CA PHE A 57 -2.57 22.43 14.45
C PHE A 57 -1.40 21.58 13.96
N ILE A 58 -1.02 20.54 14.72
CA ILE A 58 0.05 19.63 14.29
C ILE A 58 -0.32 18.87 13.01
N VAL A 59 -1.57 18.44 12.86
CA VAL A 59 -2.07 17.76 11.65
C VAL A 59 -2.06 18.69 10.46
N TRP A 60 -2.51 19.93 10.64
CA TRP A 60 -2.47 20.96 9.61
C TRP A 60 -1.03 21.27 9.17
N LEU A 61 -0.12 21.42 10.13
CA LEU A 61 1.30 21.61 9.86
C LEU A 61 1.87 20.45 9.05
N GLU A 62 1.56 19.22 9.43
CA GLU A 62 1.98 18.02 8.71
C GLU A 62 1.45 17.96 7.28
N LEU A 63 0.19 18.36 7.07
CA LEU A 63 -0.36 18.48 5.74
C LEU A 63 0.45 19.47 4.90
N CYS A 64 0.79 20.64 5.44
CA CYS A 64 1.58 21.65 4.72
C CYS A 64 2.95 21.13 4.28
N TYR A 65 3.61 20.28 5.06
CA TYR A 65 4.90 19.67 4.69
C TYR A 65 4.76 18.59 3.61
N ASN A 66 3.60 17.93 3.52
CA ASN A 66 3.41 16.75 2.68
C ASN A 66 2.63 17.04 1.39
N VAL A 67 1.79 18.08 1.34
CA VAL A 67 0.93 18.38 0.19
C VAL A 67 1.74 18.68 -1.07
N GLU A 68 2.82 19.47 -0.96
CA GLU A 68 3.69 19.77 -2.09
C GLU A 68 4.40 18.51 -2.58
N LYS A 69 4.85 17.64 -1.67
CA LYS A 69 5.45 16.34 -2.02
C LYS A 69 4.45 15.45 -2.77
N LYS A 70 3.17 15.47 -2.38
CA LYS A 70 2.13 14.70 -3.07
C LYS A 70 1.89 15.22 -4.48
N ILE A 71 1.76 16.54 -4.64
CA ILE A 71 1.55 17.19 -5.94
C ILE A 71 2.77 17.00 -6.87
N THR A 72 3.99 17.16 -6.33
CA THR A 72 5.23 16.97 -7.10
C THR A 72 5.45 15.50 -7.46
N GLY A 73 5.08 14.57 -6.57
CA GLY A 73 5.05 13.14 -6.83
C GLY A 73 4.21 12.79 -8.05
N THR A 74 2.92 13.18 -8.06
CA THR A 74 2.02 12.92 -9.20
C THR A 74 2.51 13.59 -10.50
N ASN A 75 3.04 14.82 -10.42
CA ASN A 75 3.67 15.45 -11.58
C ASN A 75 4.88 14.65 -12.10
N SER A 76 5.69 14.09 -11.20
CA SER A 76 6.83 13.26 -11.59
C SER A 76 6.42 11.94 -12.24
N GLU A 77 5.28 11.36 -11.82
CA GLU A 77 4.69 10.17 -12.44
C GLU A 77 4.25 10.47 -13.87
N LEU A 78 3.57 11.60 -14.08
CA LEU A 78 3.20 12.08 -15.42
C LEU A 78 4.43 12.25 -16.32
N ILE A 79 5.47 12.94 -15.84
CA ILE A 79 6.72 13.13 -16.61
C ILE A 79 7.39 11.79 -16.90
N SER A 80 7.42 10.88 -15.93
CA SER A 80 8.03 9.56 -16.09
C SER A 80 7.28 8.73 -17.12
N TYR A 81 5.94 8.78 -17.11
CA TYR A 81 5.09 8.11 -18.08
C TYR A 81 5.27 8.70 -19.48
N GLN A 82 5.26 10.03 -19.62
CA GLN A 82 5.56 10.71 -20.88
C GLN A 82 6.96 10.35 -21.43
N ASN A 83 7.96 10.26 -20.55
CA ASN A 83 9.30 9.82 -20.92
C ASN A 83 9.35 8.35 -21.35
N TYR A 84 8.55 7.48 -20.72
CA TYR A 84 8.39 6.10 -21.13
C TYR A 84 7.81 6.03 -22.54
N LEU A 85 6.73 6.77 -22.83
CA LEU A 85 6.12 6.84 -24.16
C LEU A 85 7.11 7.35 -25.21
N ASN A 86 7.88 8.41 -24.92
CA ASN A 86 8.88 8.96 -25.83
C ASN A 86 10.05 8.00 -26.12
N LYS A 87 10.30 7.01 -25.24
CA LYS A 87 11.37 6.02 -25.39
C LYS A 87 10.90 4.71 -26.02
N LEU A 88 9.64 4.62 -26.47
CA LEU A 88 9.14 3.45 -27.18
C LEU A 88 9.91 3.26 -28.50
N GLU A 89 10.87 2.36 -28.49
CA GLU A 89 11.62 1.95 -29.68
C GLU A 89 10.80 0.96 -30.50
N LYS A 90 9.82 1.47 -31.27
CA LYS A 90 8.94 0.63 -32.11
C LYS A 90 9.70 -0.32 -33.04
N GLN A 91 10.91 0.04 -33.43
CA GLN A 91 11.81 -0.78 -34.26
C GLN A 91 12.30 -2.05 -33.55
N LYS A 92 12.37 -2.08 -32.21
CA LYS A 92 12.71 -3.29 -31.45
C LYS A 92 11.63 -4.38 -31.54
N ALA A 93 10.43 -4.03 -31.97
CA ALA A 93 9.35 -4.98 -32.18
C ALA A 93 9.43 -5.71 -33.53
N GLU A 94 10.33 -5.29 -34.43
CA GLU A 94 10.49 -5.94 -35.74
C GLU A 94 11.16 -7.30 -35.60
N LEU A 95 10.38 -8.36 -35.82
CA LEU A 95 10.87 -9.73 -35.90
C LEU A 95 11.51 -9.96 -37.26
N GLN A 96 12.75 -10.42 -37.25
CA GLN A 96 13.48 -10.88 -38.43
C GLN A 96 13.46 -12.40 -38.50
N ILE A 97 13.62 -12.93 -39.71
CA ILE A 97 13.66 -14.38 -39.88
C ILE A 97 14.81 -15.03 -39.12
N THR A 98 15.91 -14.30 -38.91
CA THR A 98 17.05 -14.71 -38.09
C THR A 98 16.68 -14.99 -36.63
N ASP A 99 15.62 -14.37 -36.12
CA ASP A 99 15.15 -14.55 -34.73
C ASP A 99 14.46 -15.90 -34.52
N LEU A 100 14.11 -16.60 -35.60
CA LEU A 100 13.62 -17.98 -35.52
C LEU A 100 14.74 -18.99 -35.29
N LYS A 101 16.00 -18.63 -35.59
CA LYS A 101 17.14 -19.55 -35.49
C LYS A 101 17.42 -20.00 -34.04
N PRO A 102 17.41 -19.12 -33.02
CA PRO A 102 17.46 -19.53 -31.63
C PRO A 102 16.31 -20.46 -31.26
N LYS A 103 15.06 -20.15 -31.65
CA LYS A 103 13.89 -21.00 -31.36
C LYS A 103 14.01 -22.39 -31.96
N ILE A 104 14.52 -22.51 -33.19
CA ILE A 104 14.80 -23.81 -33.82
C ILE A 104 15.92 -24.53 -33.08
N SER A 105 16.96 -23.80 -32.66
CA SER A 105 18.09 -24.34 -31.91
C SER A 105 17.65 -24.93 -30.57
N ASP A 106 16.73 -24.27 -29.85
CA ASP A 106 16.24 -24.68 -28.53
C ASP A 106 15.43 -26.00 -28.54
N ILE A 107 14.81 -26.35 -29.67
CA ILE A 107 14.15 -27.66 -29.86
C ILE A 107 15.15 -28.80 -29.66
N PHE A 108 16.42 -28.56 -30.02
CA PHE A 108 17.51 -29.50 -29.85
C PHE A 108 18.24 -29.15 -28.55
N ASN A 109 18.06 -29.96 -27.50
CA ASN A 109 18.68 -29.72 -26.20
C ASN A 109 20.22 -29.92 -26.26
N GLN A 110 20.93 -28.95 -26.82
CA GLN A 110 22.36 -29.01 -27.17
C GLN A 110 23.26 -29.18 -25.94
N SER A 111 22.76 -28.83 -24.75
CA SER A 111 23.46 -29.02 -23.47
C SER A 111 23.80 -30.49 -23.16
N ILE A 112 23.10 -31.44 -23.80
CA ILE A 112 23.30 -32.88 -23.62
C ILE A 112 24.52 -33.39 -24.43
N ILE A 113 24.92 -32.68 -25.49
CA ILE A 113 26.00 -33.10 -26.39
C ILE A 113 27.23 -32.20 -26.14
N LYS A 114 28.37 -32.79 -25.77
CA LYS A 114 29.62 -32.06 -25.56
C LYS A 114 30.08 -31.39 -26.87
N ASP A 115 30.40 -30.10 -26.82
CA ASP A 115 30.66 -29.24 -27.99
C ASP A 115 31.93 -29.62 -28.80
N THR A 116 32.67 -30.63 -28.35
CA THR A 116 33.92 -31.13 -28.96
C THR A 116 33.75 -32.37 -29.85
N ASP A 117 32.53 -32.91 -30.00
CA ASP A 117 32.29 -34.09 -30.83
C ASP A 117 31.94 -33.73 -32.28
N LYS A 118 32.41 -34.52 -33.27
CA LYS A 118 31.97 -34.47 -34.69
C LYS A 118 30.43 -34.56 -34.86
N LYS A 119 29.71 -35.00 -33.83
CA LYS A 119 28.25 -35.02 -33.74
C LYS A 119 27.65 -33.62 -33.51
N SER A 120 28.30 -32.76 -32.73
CA SER A 120 27.92 -31.35 -32.53
C SER A 120 27.93 -30.58 -33.85
N GLU A 121 28.99 -30.72 -34.64
CA GLU A 121 29.08 -30.11 -35.98
C GLU A 121 27.97 -30.59 -36.93
N ARG A 122 27.68 -31.90 -36.92
CA ARG A 122 26.57 -32.46 -37.72
C ARG A 122 25.22 -31.89 -37.29
N HIS A 123 24.97 -31.72 -36.00
CA HIS A 123 23.73 -31.10 -35.51
C HIS A 123 23.62 -29.61 -35.84
N LYS A 124 24.70 -28.83 -35.69
CA LYS A 124 24.74 -27.43 -36.14
C LYS A 124 24.43 -27.32 -37.64
N LYS A 125 24.92 -28.26 -38.45
CA LYS A 125 24.58 -28.36 -39.87
C LYS A 125 23.11 -28.67 -40.10
N SER A 126 22.54 -29.65 -39.39
CA SER A 126 21.10 -29.98 -39.48
C SER A 126 20.19 -28.82 -39.07
N ILE A 127 20.55 -28.05 -38.04
CA ILE A 127 19.80 -26.84 -37.63
C ILE A 127 19.83 -25.78 -38.73
N ASN A 128 20.99 -25.55 -39.34
CA ASN A 128 21.09 -24.63 -40.47
C ASN A 128 20.30 -25.13 -41.70
N GLU A 129 20.28 -26.43 -41.98
CA GLU A 129 19.46 -27.01 -43.05
C GLU A 129 17.96 -26.82 -42.79
N ILE A 130 17.51 -27.02 -41.55
CA ILE A 130 16.12 -26.76 -41.14
C ILE A 130 15.80 -25.27 -41.30
N PHE A 131 16.66 -24.38 -40.79
CA PHE A 131 16.50 -22.93 -40.92
C PHE A 131 16.37 -22.51 -42.40
N ASN A 132 17.23 -23.02 -43.27
CA ASN A 132 17.20 -22.71 -44.70
C ASN A 132 15.91 -23.17 -45.38
N LYS A 133 15.30 -24.29 -44.94
CA LYS A 133 14.00 -24.74 -45.45
C LYS A 133 12.85 -23.85 -45.02
N ILE A 134 12.95 -23.23 -43.84
CA ILE A 134 11.93 -22.33 -43.28
C ILE A 134 12.12 -20.90 -43.79
N ASN A 135 13.33 -20.53 -44.23
CA ASN A 135 13.64 -19.25 -44.85
C ASN A 135 13.06 -19.13 -46.27
N THR A 136 11.74 -19.18 -46.38
CA THR A 136 10.98 -19.01 -47.62
C THR A 136 10.39 -17.60 -47.71
N LYS A 137 9.99 -17.20 -48.92
CA LYS A 137 9.28 -15.93 -49.13
C LYS A 137 7.96 -15.88 -48.35
N GLU A 138 7.22 -16.98 -48.27
CA GLU A 138 5.94 -17.01 -47.55
C GLU A 138 6.14 -16.72 -46.05
N VAL A 139 7.18 -17.28 -45.43
CA VAL A 139 7.49 -17.02 -44.01
C VAL A 139 7.93 -15.57 -43.81
N GLN A 140 8.70 -15.00 -44.74
CA GLN A 140 9.06 -13.59 -44.70
C GLN A 140 7.83 -12.67 -44.81
N GLU A 141 6.87 -13.00 -45.68
CA GLU A 141 5.60 -12.26 -45.79
C GLU A 141 4.77 -12.35 -44.51
N ILE A 142 4.71 -13.52 -43.86
CA ILE A 142 4.04 -13.68 -42.55
C ILE A 142 4.70 -12.79 -41.49
N LEU A 143 6.03 -12.75 -41.44
CA LEU A 143 6.76 -11.90 -40.49
C LEU A 143 6.50 -10.41 -40.75
N VAL A 144 6.46 -9.99 -42.01
CA VAL A 144 6.10 -8.61 -42.38
C VAL A 144 4.69 -8.27 -41.89
N ASN A 145 3.71 -9.15 -42.15
CA ASN A 145 2.34 -8.93 -41.69
C ASN A 145 2.24 -8.86 -40.16
N LEU A 146 2.93 -9.75 -39.45
CA LEU A 146 2.99 -9.73 -37.99
C LEU A 146 3.62 -8.44 -37.45
N ASN A 147 4.73 -8.00 -38.03
CA ASN A 147 5.39 -6.75 -37.65
C ASN A 147 4.47 -5.54 -37.86
N ASN A 148 3.71 -5.52 -38.97
CA ASN A 148 2.71 -4.47 -39.21
C ASN A 148 1.60 -4.51 -38.16
N THR A 149 1.04 -5.69 -37.85
CA THR A 149 0.01 -5.81 -36.80
C THR A 149 0.52 -5.32 -35.44
N ILE A 150 1.72 -5.72 -35.03
CA ILE A 150 2.31 -5.26 -33.76
C ILE A 150 2.46 -3.74 -33.76
N LYS A 151 2.97 -3.16 -34.85
CA LYS A 151 3.14 -1.71 -34.98
C LYS A 151 1.81 -0.97 -34.91
N ASP A 152 0.80 -1.45 -35.64
CA ASP A 152 -0.54 -0.85 -35.66
C ASP A 152 -1.19 -0.92 -34.27
N SER A 153 -1.09 -2.05 -33.57
CA SER A 153 -1.59 -2.19 -32.19
C SER A 153 -0.90 -1.25 -31.20
N ILE A 154 0.42 -1.04 -31.32
CA ILE A 154 1.15 -0.07 -30.50
C ILE A 154 0.66 1.35 -30.79
N GLU A 155 0.48 1.71 -32.07
CA GLU A 155 -0.02 3.03 -32.46
C GLU A 155 -1.46 3.29 -32.00
N GLU A 156 -2.31 2.26 -32.01
CA GLU A 156 -3.67 2.33 -31.51
C GLU A 156 -3.70 2.51 -29.99
N TRP A 157 -2.93 1.71 -29.25
CA TRP A 157 -2.76 1.85 -27.81
C TRP A 157 -2.22 3.24 -27.42
N GLU A 158 -1.22 3.76 -28.14
CA GLU A 158 -0.68 5.11 -27.91
C GLU A 158 -1.72 6.21 -28.09
N LYS A 159 -2.58 6.10 -29.12
CA LYS A 159 -3.62 7.10 -29.41
C LYS A 159 -4.80 7.04 -28.46
N ASN A 160 -5.02 5.88 -27.84
CA ASN A 160 -6.15 5.61 -26.98
C ASN A 160 -5.71 5.60 -25.51
N GLU A 161 -5.34 4.43 -24.98
CA GLU A 161 -5.07 4.20 -23.56
C GLU A 161 -3.95 5.07 -22.99
N ALA A 162 -2.86 5.27 -23.74
CA ALA A 162 -1.75 6.10 -23.26
C ALA A 162 -2.15 7.58 -23.12
N VAL A 163 -2.90 8.11 -24.09
CA VAL A 163 -3.44 9.47 -24.01
C VAL A 163 -4.48 9.60 -22.91
N ALA A 164 -5.33 8.59 -22.71
CA ALA A 164 -6.31 8.57 -21.63
C ALA A 164 -5.62 8.62 -20.26
N THR A 165 -4.61 7.77 -20.05
CA THR A 165 -3.79 7.75 -18.81
C THR A 165 -3.14 9.11 -18.53
N CYS A 166 -2.53 9.75 -19.54
CA CYS A 166 -1.96 11.08 -19.37
C CYS A 166 -3.01 12.12 -18.95
N LYS A 167 -4.17 12.13 -19.62
CA LYS A 167 -5.26 13.07 -19.31
C LYS A 167 -5.83 12.84 -17.91
N GLU A 168 -5.93 11.60 -17.47
CA GLU A 168 -6.39 11.25 -16.14
C GLU A 168 -5.46 11.83 -15.07
N ILE A 169 -4.15 11.61 -15.20
CA ILE A 169 -3.15 12.14 -14.27
C ILE A 169 -3.16 13.69 -14.29
N GLU A 170 -3.23 14.31 -15.47
CA GLU A 170 -3.33 15.78 -15.62
C GLU A 170 -4.59 16.33 -14.93
N SER A 171 -5.74 15.69 -15.17
CA SER A 171 -7.01 16.07 -14.55
C SER A 171 -6.94 15.98 -13.04
N HIS A 172 -6.34 14.92 -12.50
CA HIS A 172 -6.18 14.75 -11.05
C HIS A 172 -5.26 15.80 -10.43
N ILE A 173 -4.16 16.18 -11.10
CA ILE A 173 -3.28 17.25 -10.63
C ILE A 173 -4.07 18.56 -10.48
N GLU A 174 -4.91 18.88 -11.47
CA GLU A 174 -5.70 20.09 -11.46
C GLU A 174 -6.83 20.05 -10.43
N GLU A 175 -7.48 18.89 -10.27
CA GLU A 175 -8.49 18.69 -9.24
C GLU A 175 -7.89 18.75 -7.83
N THR A 176 -6.70 18.19 -7.62
CA THR A 176 -5.96 18.23 -6.36
C THR A 176 -5.70 19.68 -5.92
N LYS A 177 -5.26 20.55 -6.85
CA LYS A 177 -5.09 21.99 -6.55
C LYS A 177 -6.42 22.63 -6.15
N LYS A 178 -7.49 22.37 -6.89
CA LYS A 178 -8.84 22.90 -6.58
C LYS A 178 -9.34 22.45 -5.20
N ARG A 179 -9.17 21.16 -4.86
CA ARG A 179 -9.53 20.63 -3.53
C ARG A 179 -8.72 21.31 -2.42
N PHE A 180 -7.44 21.60 -2.66
CA PHE A 180 -6.61 22.31 -1.68
C PHE A 180 -7.06 23.77 -1.49
N GLU A 181 -7.30 24.50 -2.58
CA GLU A 181 -7.83 25.87 -2.53
C GLU A 181 -9.18 25.92 -1.81
N GLU A 182 -10.05 24.95 -2.08
CA GLU A 182 -11.35 24.83 -1.43
C GLU A 182 -11.23 24.49 0.06
N LEU A 183 -10.29 23.60 0.43
CA LEU A 183 -9.99 23.33 1.84
C LEU A 183 -9.53 24.60 2.57
N GLN A 184 -8.65 25.39 1.95
CA GLN A 184 -8.20 26.68 2.51
C GLN A 184 -9.36 27.66 2.67
N ARG A 185 -10.31 27.67 1.73
CA ARG A 185 -11.53 28.49 1.80
C ARG A 185 -12.40 28.08 2.98
N LEU A 186 -12.70 26.79 3.15
CA LEU A 186 -13.51 26.27 4.27
C LEU A 186 -12.89 26.60 5.64
N ILE A 187 -11.57 26.60 5.73
CA ILE A 187 -10.85 26.99 6.95
C ILE A 187 -10.93 28.51 7.17
N SER A 188 -10.74 29.31 6.12
CA SER A 188 -10.76 30.78 6.20
C SER A 188 -12.16 31.33 6.53
N GLU A 189 -13.21 30.63 6.12
CA GLU A 189 -14.61 30.93 6.44
C GLU A 189 -15.04 30.35 7.80
N GLU A 190 -14.11 29.77 8.58
CA GLU A 190 -14.36 29.12 9.87
C GLU A 190 -15.40 27.99 9.79
N SER A 191 -15.67 27.46 8.59
CA SER A 191 -16.53 26.29 8.40
C SER A 191 -15.86 25.03 8.91
N ILE A 192 -14.52 24.95 8.85
CA ILE A 192 -13.71 23.90 9.48
C ILE A 192 -12.80 24.57 10.50
N LEU A 193 -12.88 24.12 11.76
CA LEU A 193 -12.00 24.63 12.81
C LEU A 193 -10.61 24.00 12.69
N VAL A 194 -9.58 24.83 12.77
CA VAL A 194 -8.18 24.39 12.81
C VAL A 194 -7.57 24.86 14.12
N GLY A 195 -6.76 23.99 14.74
CA GLY A 195 -6.01 24.33 15.94
C GLY A 195 -5.16 25.58 15.76
N ASN A 196 -5.18 26.45 16.76
CA ASN A 196 -4.36 27.65 16.74
C ASN A 196 -2.88 27.28 16.77
N LYS A 197 -2.05 28.07 16.08
CA LYS A 197 -0.60 28.00 16.24
C LYS A 197 -0.25 28.10 17.73
N TYR A 198 0.55 27.16 18.22
CA TYR A 198 1.02 27.17 19.60
C TYR A 198 1.78 28.45 19.95
N SER A 199 1.57 28.93 21.17
CA SER A 199 2.54 29.82 21.81
C SER A 199 3.79 29.03 22.22
N ASP A 200 4.92 29.72 22.42
CA ASP A 200 6.16 29.06 22.88
C ASP A 200 5.93 28.34 24.23
N ASP A 201 5.14 28.95 25.13
CA ASP A 201 4.79 28.36 26.45
C ASP A 201 3.88 27.13 26.31
N GLN A 202 2.89 27.19 25.43
CA GLN A 202 1.99 26.06 25.18
C GLN A 202 2.76 24.88 24.58
N LEU A 203 3.60 25.15 23.58
CA LEU A 203 4.44 24.11 22.98
C LEU A 203 5.38 23.50 24.04
N GLU A 204 6.05 24.30 24.86
CA GLU A 204 6.95 23.75 25.88
C GLU A 204 6.20 22.90 26.92
N ASN A 205 4.96 23.27 27.27
CA ASN A 205 4.13 22.46 28.15
C ASN A 205 3.72 21.13 27.50
N PHE A 206 3.32 21.15 26.23
CA PHE A 206 3.05 19.91 25.49
C PHE A 206 4.30 19.04 25.37
N LEU A 207 5.47 19.62 25.05
CA LEU A 207 6.71 18.85 24.94
C LEU A 207 7.16 18.27 26.29
N LYS A 208 6.89 18.93 27.41
CA LYS A 208 7.11 18.35 28.76
C LYS A 208 6.24 17.11 28.96
N GLU A 209 4.97 17.19 28.59
CA GLU A 209 4.04 16.08 28.67
C GLU A 209 4.43 14.93 27.73
N CYS A 210 4.82 15.22 26.48
CA CYS A 210 5.33 14.20 25.55
C CYS A 210 6.56 13.46 26.10
N ARG A 211 7.54 14.19 26.68
CA ARG A 211 8.72 13.58 27.31
C ARG A 211 8.34 12.69 28.51
N PHE A 212 7.32 13.09 29.27
CA PHE A 212 6.83 12.30 30.39
C PHE A 212 6.14 11.01 29.92
N ARG A 213 5.31 11.12 28.87
CA ARG A 213 4.64 9.99 28.22
C ARG A 213 5.63 9.00 27.61
N GLU A 214 6.62 9.48 26.86
CA GLU A 214 7.72 8.66 26.32
C GLU A 214 8.42 7.88 27.42
N LYS A 215 8.82 8.55 28.51
CA LYS A 215 9.53 7.91 29.64
C LYS A 215 8.71 6.81 30.32
N LEU A 216 7.40 6.97 30.39
CA LEU A 216 6.49 6.04 31.06
C LEU A 216 5.78 5.07 30.11
N ASN A 217 6.08 5.16 28.81
CA ASN A 217 5.43 4.38 27.76
C ASN A 217 3.88 4.52 27.79
N ILE A 218 3.40 5.76 27.87
CA ILE A 218 1.96 6.09 27.95
C ILE A 218 1.42 6.33 26.54
N PRO A 219 0.35 5.63 26.12
CA PRO A 219 -0.27 5.83 24.81
C PRO A 219 -1.05 7.15 24.68
N PRO A 220 -1.22 7.68 23.45
CA PRO A 220 -0.73 7.14 22.16
C PRO A 220 0.62 7.74 21.75
N GLY A 221 1.20 7.29 20.61
CA GLY A 221 2.43 7.84 20.04
C GLY A 221 3.71 7.33 20.72
N ASN A 222 3.62 6.17 21.38
CA ASN A 222 4.72 5.52 22.08
C ASN A 222 5.21 4.25 21.36
N SER A 223 4.84 4.07 20.10
CA SER A 223 5.36 2.98 19.26
C SER A 223 6.86 3.20 18.97
N ASP A 224 7.59 2.10 18.71
CA ASP A 224 9.00 2.19 18.31
C ASP A 224 9.14 2.99 17.00
N GLU A 225 8.19 2.83 16.07
CA GLU A 225 8.15 3.57 14.80
C GLU A 225 8.08 5.09 15.02
N ASP A 226 7.26 5.54 15.98
CA ASP A 226 7.13 6.97 16.27
C ASP A 226 8.37 7.52 16.99
N LEU A 227 8.89 6.79 17.98
CA LEU A 227 10.02 7.25 18.79
C LEU A 227 11.34 7.28 18.01
N GLU A 228 11.49 6.46 16.97
CA GLU A 228 12.62 6.47 16.05
C GLU A 228 12.54 7.59 14.98
N LYS A 229 11.43 8.34 14.89
CA LYS A 229 11.31 9.44 13.92
C LYS A 229 12.28 10.57 14.22
N ASP A 230 13.32 10.64 13.41
CA ASP A 230 14.23 11.77 13.37
C ASP A 230 13.63 12.99 12.66
N GLY A 231 14.01 14.18 13.11
CA GLY A 231 13.68 15.43 12.46
C GLY A 231 12.79 16.36 13.29
N VAL A 232 12.60 17.56 12.75
CA VAL A 232 11.90 18.66 13.42
C VAL A 232 11.03 19.38 12.39
N LYS A 233 9.75 19.53 12.71
CA LYS A 233 8.80 20.38 11.98
C LYS A 233 8.93 21.81 12.51
N ARG A 234 9.15 22.76 11.61
CA ARG A 234 9.31 24.19 11.94
C ARG A 234 8.12 25.01 11.47
N TRP A 235 7.69 25.95 12.31
CA TRP A 235 6.68 26.96 11.96
C TRP A 235 6.99 28.30 12.63
N GLY A 236 7.59 29.22 11.86
CA GLY A 236 8.14 30.46 12.41
C GLY A 236 9.24 30.16 13.45
N SER A 237 9.03 30.56 14.70
CA SER A 237 9.92 30.28 15.84
C SER A 237 9.76 28.88 16.42
N LEU A 238 8.65 28.18 16.13
CA LEU A 238 8.34 26.89 16.73
C LEU A 238 9.22 25.77 16.14
N SER A 239 9.65 24.87 17.01
CA SER A 239 10.48 23.71 16.68
C SER A 239 9.88 22.46 17.33
N ILE A 240 9.19 21.65 16.54
CA ILE A 240 8.40 20.51 17.01
C ILE A 240 9.08 19.20 16.57
N PRO A 241 9.57 18.36 17.50
CA PRO A 241 10.14 17.05 17.16
C PRO A 241 9.14 16.17 16.43
N ALA A 242 9.57 15.53 15.33
CA ALA A 242 8.68 14.71 14.49
C ALA A 242 8.06 13.53 15.24
N LYS A 243 8.84 12.92 16.15
CA LYS A 243 8.43 11.79 17.00
C LYS A 243 7.27 12.03 17.96
N TYR A 244 6.85 13.28 18.16
CA TYR A 244 5.75 13.61 19.08
C TYR A 244 4.44 13.95 18.35
N GLY A 245 4.32 13.70 17.05
CA GLY A 245 3.10 14.02 16.26
C GLY A 245 1.83 13.49 16.92
N ASP A 246 1.73 12.18 17.08
CA ASP A 246 0.58 11.47 17.65
C ASP A 246 0.27 11.90 19.09
N MET A 247 1.30 12.08 19.92
CA MET A 247 1.14 12.62 21.28
C MET A 247 0.55 14.03 21.24
N LEU A 248 1.00 14.89 20.33
CA LEU A 248 0.48 16.26 20.19
C LEU A 248 -0.96 16.27 19.69
N VAL A 249 -1.33 15.37 18.77
CA VAL A 249 -2.74 15.19 18.36
C VAL A 249 -3.60 14.87 19.58
N TRP A 250 -3.19 13.91 20.41
CA TRP A 250 -3.93 13.56 21.62
C TRP A 250 -4.03 14.72 22.62
N LEU A 251 -2.96 15.48 22.82
CA LEU A 251 -2.96 16.65 23.71
C LEU A 251 -3.86 17.78 23.19
N GLU A 252 -3.86 18.03 21.88
CA GLU A 252 -4.80 18.98 21.26
C GLU A 252 -6.25 18.51 21.39
N MET A 253 -6.53 17.20 21.27
CA MET A 253 -7.87 16.65 21.50
C MET A 253 -8.37 16.91 22.92
N LEU A 254 -7.49 16.76 23.92
CA LEU A 254 -7.83 17.09 25.31
C LEU A 254 -8.09 18.58 25.48
N ASP A 255 -7.22 19.43 24.91
CA ASP A 255 -7.31 20.89 25.02
C ASP A 255 -8.60 21.44 24.39
N ILE A 256 -8.97 20.97 23.19
CA ILE A 256 -10.22 21.40 22.54
C ILE A 256 -11.46 20.91 23.30
N ALA A 257 -11.43 19.70 23.84
CA ALA A 257 -12.54 19.17 24.63
C ALA A 257 -12.73 19.91 25.96
N GLN A 258 -11.62 20.30 26.61
CA GLN A 258 -11.65 21.17 27.79
C GLN A 258 -12.16 22.58 27.45
N THR A 259 -11.78 23.10 26.29
CA THR A 259 -12.20 24.43 25.83
C THR A 259 -13.68 24.46 25.49
N ASP A 260 -14.21 23.45 24.80
CA ASP A 260 -15.63 23.31 24.49
C ASP A 260 -16.46 23.14 25.79
N ASN A 261 -15.86 22.53 26.83
CA ASN A 261 -16.45 22.30 28.16
C ASN A 261 -17.87 21.72 28.07
N ASN A 262 -18.04 20.72 27.19
CA ASN A 262 -19.34 20.16 26.85
C ASN A 262 -19.30 18.63 26.87
N LYS A 263 -19.80 18.06 27.96
CA LYS A 263 -19.90 16.61 28.18
C LYS A 263 -20.86 15.89 27.22
N ASP A 264 -21.73 16.62 26.53
CA ASP A 264 -22.70 16.04 25.59
C ASP A 264 -22.08 15.78 24.21
N ILE A 265 -20.84 16.26 23.96
CA ILE A 265 -20.09 16.02 22.73
C ILE A 265 -19.32 14.70 22.83
N GLU A 266 -19.48 13.85 21.81
CA GLU A 266 -18.55 12.75 21.55
C GLU A 266 -17.43 13.22 20.61
N TYR A 267 -16.18 13.09 21.06
CA TYR A 267 -14.98 13.40 20.27
C TYR A 267 -14.52 12.14 19.54
N ILE A 268 -14.44 12.21 18.22
CA ILE A 268 -14.18 11.03 17.39
C ILE A 268 -12.90 11.26 16.60
N LEU A 269 -11.84 10.53 16.92
CA LEU A 269 -10.64 10.51 16.09
C LEU A 269 -10.92 9.75 14.78
N VAL A 270 -10.73 10.41 13.64
CA VAL A 270 -10.81 9.80 12.31
C VAL A 270 -9.39 9.52 11.85
N SER A 271 -8.96 8.26 11.97
CA SER A 271 -7.62 7.82 11.57
C SER A 271 -7.65 6.36 11.12
N ASP A 272 -6.81 6.01 10.15
CA ASP A 272 -6.60 4.62 9.72
C ASP A 272 -5.45 3.95 10.50
N ASP A 273 -4.93 4.61 11.53
CA ASP A 273 -3.89 4.05 12.39
C ASP A 273 -4.47 2.99 13.35
N VAL A 274 -4.65 1.79 12.80
CA VAL A 274 -5.22 0.63 13.49
C VAL A 274 -4.20 -0.44 13.83
N GLU A 275 -2.98 -0.35 13.28
CA GLU A 275 -1.96 -1.40 13.34
C GLU A 275 -0.77 -1.09 14.27
N LYS A 276 -0.57 0.15 14.70
CA LYS A 276 0.59 0.54 15.52
C LYS A 276 0.54 0.14 17.00
N ASP A 277 -0.50 -0.58 17.42
CA ASP A 277 -0.68 -1.12 18.78
C ASP A 277 -0.57 -0.08 19.92
N ASP A 278 -0.71 1.23 19.64
CA ASP A 278 -0.59 2.33 20.59
C ASP A 278 -1.84 3.21 20.70
N TRP A 279 -2.66 3.27 19.65
CA TRP A 279 -3.97 3.92 19.69
C TRP A 279 -5.09 2.95 20.09
N LEU A 280 -5.16 1.78 19.44
CA LEU A 280 -6.29 0.86 19.53
C LEU A 280 -5.93 -0.48 20.18
N HIS A 281 -6.85 -0.99 20.98
CA HIS A 281 -6.72 -2.32 21.55
C HIS A 281 -6.99 -3.41 20.49
N PRO A 282 -6.05 -4.34 20.23
CA PRO A 282 -6.09 -5.24 19.06
C PRO A 282 -7.33 -6.12 18.92
N LYS A 283 -7.98 -6.47 20.04
CA LYS A 283 -9.16 -7.35 20.03
C LYS A 283 -10.48 -6.62 19.86
N THR A 284 -10.53 -5.36 20.27
CA THR A 284 -11.79 -4.61 20.32
C THR A 284 -11.86 -3.53 19.26
N ASN A 285 -10.73 -3.17 18.66
CA ASN A 285 -10.59 -2.06 17.72
C ASN A 285 -11.17 -0.75 18.29
N LYS A 286 -10.90 -0.50 19.57
CA LYS A 286 -11.30 0.70 20.31
C LYS A 286 -10.07 1.28 20.99
N LEU A 287 -10.08 2.58 21.27
CA LEU A 287 -9.02 3.24 22.03
C LEU A 287 -8.65 2.46 23.30
N PHE A 288 -7.39 2.51 23.74
CA PHE A 288 -7.02 1.85 24.99
C PHE A 288 -7.88 2.34 26.17
N PRO A 289 -8.25 1.46 27.13
CA PRO A 289 -9.05 1.87 28.29
C PRO A 289 -8.43 3.04 29.07
N GLU A 290 -7.10 3.06 29.20
CA GLU A 290 -6.33 4.12 29.86
C GLU A 290 -6.54 5.48 29.20
N MET A 291 -6.56 5.53 27.86
CA MET A 291 -6.81 6.74 27.09
C MET A 291 -8.25 7.25 27.28
N ARG A 292 -9.25 6.36 27.21
CA ARG A 292 -10.65 6.75 27.46
C ARG A 292 -10.85 7.25 28.89
N ILE A 293 -10.20 6.61 29.88
CA ILE A 293 -10.23 7.04 31.27
C ILE A 293 -9.55 8.40 31.43
N GLU A 294 -8.38 8.61 30.82
CA GLU A 294 -7.70 9.90 30.84
C GLU A 294 -8.59 11.01 30.26
N PHE A 295 -9.13 10.78 29.06
CA PHE A 295 -9.96 11.75 28.37
C PHE A 295 -11.16 12.14 29.23
N PHE A 296 -11.95 11.15 29.66
CA PHE A 296 -13.11 11.41 30.52
C PHE A 296 -12.74 12.11 31.83
N SER A 297 -11.63 11.71 32.47
CA SER A 297 -11.20 12.32 33.74
C SER A 297 -10.78 13.77 33.60
N LYS A 298 -10.30 14.18 32.41
CA LYS A 298 -9.85 15.54 32.12
C LYS A 298 -10.93 16.43 31.51
N THR A 299 -11.93 15.86 30.85
CA THR A 299 -12.89 16.61 30.01
C THR A 299 -14.37 16.37 30.37
N GLU A 300 -14.67 15.33 31.14
CA GLU A 300 -16.04 14.78 31.35
C GLU A 300 -16.77 14.32 30.07
N ALA A 301 -16.11 14.38 28.91
CA ALA A 301 -16.66 14.00 27.61
C ALA A 301 -16.21 12.60 27.18
N GLN A 302 -16.88 12.07 26.16
CA GLN A 302 -16.56 10.76 25.59
C GLN A 302 -15.60 10.89 24.40
N VAL A 303 -14.76 9.87 24.21
CA VAL A 303 -13.85 9.77 23.08
C VAL A 303 -13.95 8.40 22.42
N SER A 304 -13.99 8.40 21.08
CA SER A 304 -14.01 7.20 20.26
C SER A 304 -13.13 7.38 19.01
N HIS A 305 -13.12 6.35 18.17
CA HIS A 305 -12.30 6.26 16.97
C HIS A 305 -13.17 5.76 15.82
N LEU A 306 -12.88 6.25 14.61
CA LEU A 306 -13.38 5.74 13.35
C LEU A 306 -12.23 5.62 12.35
N THR A 307 -12.30 4.59 11.51
CA THR A 307 -11.49 4.55 10.30
C THR A 307 -12.01 5.59 9.30
N SER A 308 -11.16 6.00 8.35
CA SER A 308 -11.58 6.90 7.26
C SER A 308 -12.76 6.32 6.49
N LYS A 309 -12.74 5.00 6.24
CA LYS A 309 -13.81 4.30 5.53
C LYS A 309 -15.14 4.35 6.29
N ASP A 310 -15.12 4.06 7.58
CA ASP A 310 -16.34 4.09 8.40
C ASP A 310 -16.87 5.50 8.58
N PHE A 311 -15.97 6.49 8.68
CA PHE A 311 -16.35 7.90 8.70
C PHE A 311 -17.05 8.30 7.40
N ILE A 312 -16.46 8.04 6.24
CA ILE A 312 -17.06 8.34 4.93
C ILE A 312 -18.43 7.69 4.83
N LYS A 313 -18.51 6.38 5.13
CA LYS A 313 -19.77 5.63 5.11
C LYS A 313 -20.82 6.28 6.02
N GLN A 314 -20.46 6.61 7.26
CA GLN A 314 -21.37 7.22 8.23
C GLN A 314 -21.86 8.59 7.76
N ILE A 315 -21.02 9.40 7.12
CA ILE A 315 -21.43 10.71 6.60
C ILE A 315 -22.32 10.54 5.36
N THR A 316 -21.99 9.62 4.45
CA THR A 316 -22.76 9.42 3.22
C THR A 316 -24.09 8.71 3.41
N GLU A 317 -24.21 7.79 4.38
CA GLU A 317 -25.46 7.06 4.64
C GLU A 317 -26.47 7.90 5.45
N LYS A 318 -26.00 8.88 6.23
CA LYS A 318 -26.89 9.82 6.94
C LYS A 318 -27.77 10.64 5.99
N ASP A 319 -27.27 10.96 4.80
CA ASP A 319 -28.06 11.67 3.79
C ASP A 319 -29.25 10.85 3.28
N VAL A 320 -29.14 9.51 3.20
CA VAL A 320 -30.25 8.65 2.74
C VAL A 320 -31.39 8.64 3.76
N ILE A 321 -31.08 8.71 5.05
CA ILE A 321 -32.07 8.72 6.13
C ILE A 321 -32.68 10.12 6.30
N GLU A 322 -31.88 11.18 6.18
CA GLU A 322 -32.38 12.56 6.26
C GLU A 322 -33.22 12.95 5.02
N GLU A 323 -32.93 12.44 3.82
CA GLU A 323 -33.79 12.63 2.63
C GLU A 323 -35.12 11.84 2.75
N GLU A 324 -35.11 10.60 3.27
CA GLU A 324 -36.35 9.83 3.49
C GLU A 324 -37.25 10.42 4.59
N ASP A 325 -36.68 11.06 5.62
CA ASP A 325 -37.44 11.63 6.72
C ASP A 325 -37.98 13.05 6.42
N VAL A 326 -37.43 13.75 5.43
CA VAL A 326 -37.99 15.02 4.92
C VAL A 326 -39.17 14.77 3.97
N GLU A 327 -39.21 13.64 3.26
CA GLU A 327 -40.35 13.28 2.38
C GLU A 327 -41.51 12.59 3.10
N ARG A 328 -41.36 12.16 4.36
CA ARG A 328 -42.42 11.44 5.10
C ARG A 328 -43.48 12.31 5.78
N ASP A 329 -43.28 13.62 5.88
CA ASP A 329 -44.24 14.55 6.51
C ASP A 329 -45.16 15.28 5.53
N ALA A 330 -45.09 14.99 4.22
CA ALA A 330 -46.07 15.43 3.24
C ALA A 330 -46.75 14.25 2.54
N VAL A 331 -48.08 14.19 2.68
CA VAL A 331 -49.04 13.35 1.93
C VAL A 331 -49.39 11.98 2.56
N LYS A 332 -50.34 12.04 3.49
CA LYS A 332 -51.40 11.03 3.61
C LYS A 332 -52.39 11.21 2.44
N SER A 333 -52.49 10.26 1.50
CA SER A 333 -53.76 9.71 0.96
C SER A 333 -53.59 8.83 -0.31
N ASN A 334 -54.19 7.63 -0.25
CA ASN A 334 -54.87 6.83 -1.29
C ASN A 334 -54.17 6.41 -2.63
N ILE A 335 -53.70 5.14 -2.68
CA ILE A 335 -54.03 3.97 -3.57
C ILE A 335 -54.43 4.23 -5.08
N PRO A 336 -54.18 3.34 -6.11
CA PRO A 336 -53.24 2.21 -6.34
C PRO A 336 -52.49 2.22 -7.73
N ASN A 337 -51.56 1.27 -7.89
CA ASN A 337 -51.03 0.64 -9.13
C ASN A 337 -51.35 1.26 -10.51
N SER A 338 -50.30 1.63 -11.25
CA SER A 338 -50.20 1.42 -12.70
C SER A 338 -48.74 1.37 -13.17
N GLU A 339 -48.39 0.28 -13.84
CA GLU A 339 -47.20 0.12 -14.68
C GLU A 339 -47.15 1.20 -15.79
N THR A 340 -46.02 1.86 -16.04
CA THR A 340 -45.23 1.73 -17.29
C THR A 340 -44.01 2.66 -17.35
N LYS A 341 -42.86 2.02 -17.58
CA LYS A 341 -41.78 2.31 -18.56
C LYS A 341 -40.99 3.63 -18.56
N GLN A 342 -39.70 3.41 -18.29
CA GLN A 342 -38.51 3.77 -19.08
C GLN A 342 -38.11 5.24 -19.22
N ASN A 343 -36.92 5.54 -18.66
CA ASN A 343 -35.79 6.02 -19.43
C ASN A 343 -34.49 5.49 -18.80
N THR A 344 -34.18 4.22 -19.07
CA THR A 344 -32.84 3.67 -18.85
C THR A 344 -31.96 4.16 -20.00
N SER A 345 -30.94 4.96 -19.68
CA SER A 345 -29.90 5.29 -20.66
C SER A 345 -29.12 4.00 -20.98
N ALA A 346 -28.68 3.86 -22.23
CA ALA A 346 -27.93 2.71 -22.74
C ALA A 346 -26.55 2.49 -22.10
N PHE A 347 -26.31 3.06 -20.91
CA PHE A 347 -25.11 2.92 -20.11
C PHE A 347 -25.30 1.91 -18.95
N ASP A 348 -26.52 1.76 -18.43
CA ASP A 348 -26.82 0.85 -17.30
C ASP A 348 -26.98 -0.62 -17.72
N GLU A 349 -27.08 -0.91 -19.03
CA GLU A 349 -27.20 -2.28 -19.56
C GLU A 349 -25.83 -2.91 -19.91
N LEU A 350 -24.73 -2.20 -19.65
CA LEU A 350 -23.35 -2.66 -19.90
C LEU A 350 -22.53 -2.96 -18.63
N VAL A 351 -23.07 -2.71 -17.43
CA VAL A 351 -22.36 -2.92 -16.16
C VAL A 351 -23.19 -3.77 -15.19
N SER A 352 -23.50 -5.00 -15.60
CA SER A 352 -23.93 -6.04 -14.68
C SER A 352 -23.57 -7.41 -15.24
N ASP A 353 -22.28 -7.73 -15.27
CA ASP A 353 -21.73 -8.91 -14.59
C ASP A 353 -20.21 -8.97 -14.79
N LYS A 354 -19.47 -8.93 -13.67
CA LYS A 354 -18.08 -9.36 -13.51
C LYS A 354 -17.10 -9.00 -14.63
N SER A 355 -16.69 -7.74 -14.69
CA SER A 355 -15.35 -7.39 -15.19
C SER A 355 -14.48 -6.98 -14.01
N GLU A 356 -13.39 -7.71 -13.83
CA GLU A 356 -12.33 -7.46 -12.86
C GLU A 356 -11.91 -6.00 -12.92
N ILE A 357 -12.11 -5.29 -11.80
CA ILE A 357 -11.47 -4.01 -11.55
C ILE A 357 -9.97 -4.32 -11.51
N ILE A 358 -9.23 -3.82 -12.50
CA ILE A 358 -7.76 -3.81 -12.43
C ILE A 358 -7.41 -2.79 -11.35
N ASP A 359 -7.17 -3.30 -10.14
CA ASP A 359 -6.70 -2.54 -8.99
C ASP A 359 -5.29 -2.00 -9.27
N PHE A 360 -5.17 -0.69 -9.49
CA PHE A 360 -3.87 -0.03 -9.72
C PHE A 360 -2.96 -0.04 -8.46
N LYS A 361 -3.43 -0.52 -7.30
CA LYS A 361 -2.56 -0.85 -6.14
C LYS A 361 -1.62 -2.02 -6.37
N ASP A 362 -1.84 -2.87 -7.38
CA ASP A 362 -0.96 -4.02 -7.65
C ASP A 362 0.46 -3.61 -8.13
N TYR A 363 0.73 -2.31 -8.34
CA TYR A 363 2.05 -1.80 -8.72
C TYR A 363 2.92 -1.22 -7.58
N PHE A 364 2.36 -1.01 -6.38
CA PHE A 364 3.18 -0.85 -5.18
C PHE A 364 3.22 -2.20 -4.46
N GLU A 365 4.24 -3.02 -4.76
CA GLU A 365 4.49 -4.25 -4.01
C GLU A 365 4.61 -3.90 -2.51
N ASP A 366 3.57 -4.22 -1.74
CA ASP A 366 3.59 -4.14 -0.28
C ASP A 366 4.54 -5.21 0.27
N TYR A 367 5.80 -4.82 0.42
CA TYR A 367 6.88 -5.67 0.90
C TYR A 367 6.71 -6.12 2.35
N SER A 368 5.81 -5.48 3.13
CA SER A 368 5.59 -5.85 4.53
C SER A 368 5.03 -7.27 4.68
N LYS A 369 4.43 -7.80 3.61
CA LYS A 369 3.82 -9.12 3.59
C LYS A 369 4.83 -10.27 3.47
N ASP A 370 6.05 -10.04 2.98
CA ASP A 370 7.04 -11.11 2.75
C ASP A 370 8.25 -11.00 3.68
N ASP A 371 8.32 -11.88 4.69
CA ASP A 371 9.42 -11.90 5.66
C ASP A 371 10.56 -12.89 5.33
N THR A 372 10.40 -13.65 4.24
CA THR A 372 11.31 -14.75 3.88
C THR A 372 11.75 -14.65 2.42
N VAL A 373 13.07 -14.67 2.19
CA VAL A 373 13.65 -14.75 0.84
C VAL A 373 14.11 -16.18 0.52
N ILE A 374 13.71 -16.70 -0.63
CA ILE A 374 14.15 -17.99 -1.15
C ILE A 374 15.19 -17.75 -2.25
N VAL A 375 16.39 -18.31 -2.08
CA VAL A 375 17.50 -18.14 -3.02
C VAL A 375 17.80 -19.44 -3.79
N PRO A 376 17.99 -19.37 -5.12
CA PRO A 376 18.48 -20.51 -5.88
C PRO A 376 19.96 -20.76 -5.57
N ALA A 377 20.27 -21.95 -5.08
CA ALA A 377 21.60 -22.34 -4.67
C ALA A 377 22.09 -23.56 -5.47
N ARG A 378 23.16 -23.36 -6.26
CA ARG A 378 23.90 -24.47 -6.87
C ARG A 378 24.62 -25.27 -5.80
N SER A 379 24.91 -26.54 -6.06
CA SER A 379 25.48 -27.48 -5.09
C SER A 379 26.76 -26.97 -4.39
N THR A 380 27.64 -26.29 -5.11
CA THR A 380 28.87 -25.70 -4.56
C THR A 380 28.56 -24.52 -3.64
N GLY A 381 27.84 -23.51 -4.14
CA GLY A 381 27.44 -22.35 -3.34
C GLY A 381 26.63 -22.74 -2.10
N PHE A 382 25.73 -23.71 -2.23
CA PHE A 382 24.96 -24.22 -1.10
C PHE A 382 25.84 -24.83 0.01
N ARG A 383 26.84 -25.64 -0.35
CA ARG A 383 27.70 -26.32 0.64
C ARG A 383 28.75 -25.38 1.24
N GLU A 384 29.45 -24.65 0.38
CA GLU A 384 30.59 -23.84 0.78
C GLU A 384 30.13 -22.54 1.44
N VAL A 385 29.12 -21.88 0.87
CA VAL A 385 28.71 -20.53 1.30
C VAL A 385 27.50 -20.59 2.24
N PHE A 386 26.39 -21.20 1.79
CA PHE A 386 25.15 -21.20 2.58
C PHE A 386 25.28 -22.01 3.87
N LEU A 387 25.90 -23.19 3.84
CA LEU A 387 26.12 -24.02 5.03
C LEU A 387 27.50 -23.80 5.69
N GLY A 388 28.53 -23.47 4.90
CA GLY A 388 29.90 -23.37 5.39
C GLY A 388 30.28 -22.01 5.96
N GLU A 389 29.76 -20.93 5.39
CA GLU A 389 30.11 -19.56 5.77
C GLU A 389 28.98 -18.76 6.41
N ASN A 390 27.79 -19.38 6.56
CA ASN A 390 26.58 -18.80 7.16
C ASN A 390 26.22 -17.44 6.53
N ARG A 391 26.29 -17.36 5.21
CA ARG A 391 25.98 -16.15 4.45
C ARG A 391 25.54 -16.46 3.03
N TRP A 392 25.13 -15.44 2.30
CA TRP A 392 24.86 -15.54 0.86
C TRP A 392 25.30 -14.27 0.13
N TYR A 393 26.27 -14.39 -0.78
CA TYR A 393 27.07 -13.26 -1.27
C TYR A 393 26.35 -12.25 -2.15
N SER A 394 25.39 -12.68 -2.97
CA SER A 394 24.88 -11.80 -4.02
C SER A 394 23.44 -12.10 -4.39
N ILE A 395 22.54 -11.21 -3.98
CA ILE A 395 21.16 -11.17 -4.45
C ILE A 395 20.80 -9.76 -4.89
N ARG A 396 19.88 -9.66 -5.85
CA ARG A 396 19.27 -8.39 -6.22
C ARG A 396 18.04 -8.19 -5.34
N MET A 397 18.04 -7.13 -4.55
CA MET A 397 16.99 -6.80 -3.59
C MET A 397 16.87 -5.28 -3.55
N LYS A 398 15.64 -4.76 -3.53
CA LYS A 398 15.38 -3.32 -3.34
C LYS A 398 15.65 -2.96 -1.89
N ASP A 399 16.19 -1.76 -1.65
CA ASP A 399 16.56 -1.32 -0.29
C ASP A 399 15.36 -1.31 0.67
N GLU A 400 14.17 -0.98 0.16
CA GLU A 400 12.92 -0.98 0.93
C GLU A 400 12.55 -2.37 1.50
N ARG A 401 12.99 -3.46 0.85
CA ARG A 401 12.70 -4.84 1.30
C ARG A 401 13.57 -5.27 2.48
N ILE A 402 14.74 -4.64 2.68
CA ILE A 402 15.75 -5.11 3.65
C ILE A 402 15.17 -5.26 5.05
N LYS A 403 14.38 -4.27 5.50
CA LYS A 403 13.83 -4.24 6.86
C LYS A 403 12.80 -5.35 7.16
N TYR A 404 12.24 -5.98 6.14
CA TYR A 404 11.19 -7.00 6.31
C TYR A 404 11.74 -8.43 6.32
N ILE A 405 12.92 -8.66 5.72
CA ILE A 405 13.47 -10.00 5.54
C ILE A 405 14.10 -10.51 6.84
N LYS A 406 13.41 -11.45 7.48
CA LYS A 406 13.83 -12.12 8.72
C LYS A 406 14.45 -13.49 8.46
N TYR A 407 14.08 -14.14 7.35
CA TYR A 407 14.53 -15.49 7.04
C TYR A 407 15.02 -15.62 5.60
N ILE A 408 15.94 -16.56 5.40
CA ILE A 408 16.43 -16.96 4.08
C ILE A 408 16.37 -18.48 3.94
N ALA A 409 15.78 -18.95 2.84
CA ALA A 409 15.69 -20.37 2.51
C ALA A 409 16.48 -20.70 1.22
N ALA A 410 17.08 -21.89 1.18
CA ALA A 410 17.84 -22.37 0.03
C ALA A 410 17.04 -23.36 -0.82
N TYR A 411 16.74 -22.95 -2.05
CA TYR A 411 16.30 -23.84 -3.12
C TYR A 411 17.53 -24.48 -3.77
N GLN A 412 17.74 -25.79 -3.55
CA GLN A 412 18.84 -26.51 -4.21
C GLN A 412 18.44 -26.79 -5.66
N THR A 413 19.20 -26.25 -6.61
CA THR A 413 18.97 -26.50 -8.04
C THR A 413 19.19 -27.97 -8.40
N TYR A 414 18.96 -28.35 -9.66
CA TYR A 414 19.22 -29.71 -10.16
C TYR A 414 20.57 -30.27 -9.63
N PRO A 415 20.62 -31.52 -9.13
CA PRO A 415 19.62 -32.58 -9.30
C PRO A 415 18.51 -32.66 -8.24
N LYS A 416 18.55 -31.86 -7.17
CA LYS A 416 17.58 -32.01 -6.08
C LYS A 416 16.24 -31.30 -6.36
N SER A 417 16.29 -30.07 -6.87
CA SER A 417 15.11 -29.27 -7.20
C SER A 417 14.10 -29.15 -6.04
N GLU A 418 14.60 -28.84 -4.85
CA GLU A 418 13.78 -28.70 -3.62
C GLU A 418 14.34 -27.64 -2.68
N ILE A 419 13.46 -26.98 -1.93
CA ILE A 419 13.83 -26.14 -0.79
C ILE A 419 14.08 -27.05 0.42
N THR A 420 15.20 -26.84 1.09
CA THR A 420 15.71 -27.85 2.05
C THR A 420 16.24 -27.29 3.35
N TYR A 421 16.71 -26.04 3.36
CA TYR A 421 17.30 -25.41 4.53
C TYR A 421 16.82 -23.98 4.65
N ILE A 422 16.78 -23.50 5.88
CA ILE A 422 16.40 -22.14 6.24
C ILE A 422 17.32 -21.59 7.32
N ALA A 423 17.63 -20.30 7.27
CA ALA A 423 18.39 -19.59 8.29
C ALA A 423 17.67 -18.30 8.68
N GLU A 424 17.90 -17.85 9.91
CA GLU A 424 17.51 -16.53 10.38
C GLU A 424 18.56 -15.51 9.94
N VAL A 425 18.10 -14.39 9.39
CA VAL A 425 18.95 -13.30 8.92
C VAL A 425 19.43 -12.48 10.12
N ASP A 426 20.74 -12.22 10.17
CA ASP A 426 21.36 -11.31 11.13
C ASP A 426 21.38 -9.88 10.58
N ASP A 427 21.92 -9.73 9.38
CA ASP A 427 22.07 -8.45 8.71
C ASP A 427 22.10 -8.61 7.18
N ILE A 428 21.76 -7.55 6.46
CA ILE A 428 21.79 -7.48 5.00
C ILE A 428 22.57 -6.24 4.59
N ILE A 429 23.78 -6.46 4.05
CA ILE A 429 24.70 -5.39 3.68
C ILE A 429 24.90 -5.33 2.17
N ASP A 430 25.47 -4.22 1.69
CA ASP A 430 25.94 -4.16 0.31
C ASP A 430 27.03 -5.19 0.05
N SER A 431 26.91 -5.91 -1.06
CA SER A 431 27.83 -6.97 -1.42
C SER A 431 29.19 -6.38 -1.83
N PRO A 432 30.29 -6.70 -1.13
CA PRO A 432 31.62 -6.22 -1.53
C PRO A 432 32.13 -6.88 -2.82
N TYR A 433 31.43 -7.91 -3.32
CA TYR A 433 31.80 -8.68 -4.50
C TYR A 433 31.10 -8.20 -5.77
N ALA A 434 29.99 -7.46 -5.66
CA ALA A 434 29.21 -7.00 -6.80
C ALA A 434 28.39 -5.74 -6.49
N SER A 435 28.70 -4.65 -7.17
CA SER A 435 27.97 -3.37 -7.05
C SER A 435 26.47 -3.54 -7.38
N GLY A 436 25.60 -2.97 -6.54
CA GLY A 436 24.15 -3.05 -6.67
C GLY A 436 23.53 -4.39 -6.25
N LYS A 437 24.29 -5.28 -5.59
CA LYS A 437 23.78 -6.51 -4.98
C LYS A 437 23.93 -6.47 -3.47
N LYS A 438 23.10 -7.24 -2.77
CA LYS A 438 23.14 -7.40 -1.32
C LYS A 438 23.75 -8.75 -0.92
N MET A 439 24.39 -8.78 0.23
CA MET A 439 24.89 -9.97 0.91
C MET A 439 24.10 -10.16 2.21
N ILE A 440 23.58 -11.37 2.42
CA ILE A 440 22.82 -11.73 3.64
C ILE A 440 23.74 -12.48 4.59
N LEU A 441 23.80 -12.05 5.85
CA LEU A 441 24.53 -12.70 6.94
C LEU A 441 23.53 -13.46 7.83
N PHE A 442 23.88 -14.66 8.29
CA PHE A 442 22.97 -15.49 9.10
C PHE A 442 23.34 -15.41 10.58
N LYS A 443 22.33 -15.37 11.46
CA LYS A 443 22.55 -15.36 12.92
C LYS A 443 23.20 -16.64 13.43
N SER A 444 22.91 -17.75 12.76
CA SER A 444 23.41 -19.07 13.11
C SER A 444 23.39 -19.98 11.90
N GLN A 445 23.94 -21.18 12.06
CA GLN A 445 23.97 -22.18 10.99
C GLN A 445 22.57 -22.52 10.50
N ALA A 446 22.41 -22.59 9.17
CA ALA A 446 21.14 -22.91 8.56
C ALA A 446 20.60 -24.28 9.01
N ARG A 447 19.31 -24.32 9.32
CA ARG A 447 18.60 -25.51 9.80
C ARG A 447 17.94 -26.22 8.64
N LYS A 448 18.01 -27.55 8.64
CA LYS A 448 17.29 -28.38 7.67
C LYS A 448 15.79 -28.31 7.95
N LEU A 449 14.98 -28.12 6.91
CA LEU A 449 13.53 -28.18 7.01
C LEU A 449 13.08 -29.59 7.40
N LYS A 450 11.99 -29.68 8.17
CA LYS A 450 11.39 -30.97 8.56
C LYS A 450 10.89 -31.76 7.35
N LYS A 451 10.32 -31.03 6.39
CA LYS A 451 9.86 -31.53 5.10
C LYS A 451 10.57 -30.71 4.02
N SER A 452 11.23 -31.37 3.07
CA SER A 452 11.74 -30.65 1.89
C SER A 452 10.57 -30.35 0.95
N ILE A 453 10.65 -29.21 0.28
CA ILE A 453 9.57 -28.69 -0.55
C ILE A 453 10.02 -28.82 -2.01
N PRO A 454 9.54 -29.83 -2.77
CA PRO A 454 9.92 -30.05 -4.15
C PRO A 454 9.40 -28.94 -5.07
N LEU A 455 10.11 -28.74 -6.19
CA LEU A 455 9.64 -27.90 -7.28
C LEU A 455 8.29 -28.42 -7.78
N GLY A 456 7.33 -27.52 -7.90
CA GLY A 456 6.02 -27.80 -8.47
C GLY A 456 6.05 -27.82 -10.00
N THR A 457 4.94 -27.41 -10.60
CA THR A 457 4.71 -27.37 -12.05
C THR A 457 5.40 -26.19 -12.72
N ASP A 458 5.64 -25.08 -12.01
CA ASP A 458 6.43 -23.97 -12.55
C ASP A 458 7.93 -24.28 -12.49
N THR A 459 8.46 -24.82 -13.58
CA THR A 459 9.88 -25.14 -13.70
C THR A 459 10.81 -23.92 -13.70
N ASN A 460 10.27 -22.70 -13.89
CA ASN A 460 11.03 -21.45 -13.93
C ASN A 460 10.93 -20.63 -12.64
N ALA A 461 10.27 -21.16 -11.59
CA ALA A 461 9.98 -20.45 -10.36
C ALA A 461 11.22 -19.79 -9.70
N PHE A 462 12.43 -20.36 -9.88
CA PHE A 462 13.66 -19.89 -9.23
C PHE A 462 14.76 -19.45 -10.20
N GLN A 463 14.42 -18.69 -11.25
CA GLN A 463 15.41 -17.97 -12.07
C GLN A 463 16.12 -16.82 -11.32
N GLY A 464 15.57 -16.40 -10.18
CA GLY A 464 16.12 -15.41 -9.27
C GLY A 464 15.61 -15.62 -7.84
N PRO A 465 15.94 -14.72 -6.89
CA PRO A 465 15.36 -14.78 -5.57
C PRO A 465 13.83 -14.60 -5.64
N ARG A 466 13.12 -15.29 -4.74
CA ARG A 466 11.68 -15.18 -4.54
C ARG A 466 11.38 -14.79 -3.10
N TYR A 467 10.22 -14.20 -2.88
CA TYR A 467 9.82 -13.68 -1.57
C TYR A 467 8.49 -14.32 -1.17
N THR A 468 8.32 -14.59 0.12
CA THR A 468 7.12 -15.22 0.68
C THR A 468 7.05 -14.98 2.20
N LYS A 469 5.94 -15.41 2.82
CA LYS A 469 5.81 -15.56 4.27
C LYS A 469 6.44 -16.86 4.75
N ILE A 470 7.07 -16.82 5.91
CA ILE A 470 7.58 -18.02 6.58
C ILE A 470 6.50 -19.08 6.79
N ASN A 471 5.27 -18.65 7.10
CA ASN A 471 4.14 -19.56 7.29
C ASN A 471 3.74 -20.27 5.99
N ASN A 472 3.76 -19.57 4.85
CA ASN A 472 3.45 -20.18 3.55
C ASN A 472 4.52 -21.20 3.19
N LEU A 473 5.80 -20.86 3.38
CA LEU A 473 6.92 -21.78 3.18
C LEU A 473 6.79 -23.04 4.05
N LEU A 474 6.48 -22.89 5.34
CA LEU A 474 6.43 -24.03 6.27
C LEU A 474 5.22 -24.95 6.07
N ASN A 475 4.13 -24.44 5.47
CA ASN A 475 2.90 -25.19 5.23
C ASN A 475 2.77 -25.73 3.79
N ALA A 476 3.68 -25.38 2.88
CA ALA A 476 3.61 -25.76 1.47
C ALA A 476 4.00 -27.23 1.23
N ASP A 477 3.30 -27.89 0.29
CA ASP A 477 3.63 -29.24 -0.17
C ASP A 477 4.60 -29.21 -1.34
N ASN A 478 4.53 -28.20 -2.19
CA ASN A 478 5.46 -27.92 -3.28
C ASN A 478 5.62 -26.39 -3.47
N THR A 479 6.50 -25.98 -4.39
CA THR A 479 6.80 -24.56 -4.58
C THR A 479 5.66 -23.75 -5.18
N ASP A 480 4.73 -24.36 -5.90
CA ASP A 480 3.56 -23.64 -6.44
C ASP A 480 2.63 -23.21 -5.31
N ASP A 481 2.49 -24.04 -4.26
CA ASP A 481 1.66 -23.73 -3.10
C ASP A 481 2.19 -22.54 -2.28
N ILE A 482 3.50 -22.25 -2.37
CA ILE A 482 4.13 -21.10 -1.69
C ILE A 482 3.64 -19.77 -2.28
N PHE A 483 3.33 -19.75 -3.59
CA PHE A 483 3.07 -18.54 -4.37
C PHE A 483 1.63 -18.43 -4.89
N ARG A 484 0.71 -19.30 -4.45
CA ARG A 484 -0.71 -19.12 -4.76
C ARG A 484 -1.21 -17.82 -4.12
N LYS A 485 -1.73 -16.88 -4.94
CA LYS A 485 -2.52 -15.76 -4.44
C LYS A 485 -3.77 -16.37 -3.77
N GLU A 486 -4.06 -16.00 -2.53
CA GLU A 486 -5.36 -16.29 -1.92
C GLU A 486 -6.40 -15.48 -2.70
N ASP A 487 -7.36 -16.16 -3.34
CA ASP A 487 -8.47 -15.55 -4.08
C ASP A 487 -9.46 -14.81 -3.16
#